data_AF-A0A3L6PEC7-F1
#
_entry.id   AF-A0A3L6PEC7-F1
#
_cell.length_a   1.000
_cell.length_b   1.000
_cell.length_c   1.000
_cell.angle_alpha   90.00
_cell.angle_beta   90.00
_cell.angle_gamma   90.00
#
_symmetry.space_group_name_H-M   'P 1'
#
loop_
_entity.id
_entity.type
_entity.pdbx_description
1 polymer ?
#
loop_
_entity_poly.entity_id
_entity_poly.type
_entity_poly.pdbx_seq_one_letter_code
_entity_poly.pdbx_strand_id
1 'polypeptide(L)'
;MGLSGLSFMFEQLQIQFKQPIDDTCKAVTPFESDPNPQPNYRSERRERRKGAAAARSMASTAGYLARRAAQKERVRLLYRRALKDTLNWAVHRHLFYQDASDLRDKFEANRHVDNLDVIDRLIDDAEAQYRNFQHPDPYIVPWAPGGTKFTRNPPPPQGARQAVSVLAHTVIRQEQVPAKAACATMKYLGLQQLSPVLDDSKSSQQAESPLRYPLHSSAVALTL
;
A
#
# COMPACT_ATOMS: atom_id res chain seq x y z
N MET A 1 35.01 -20.77 41.88
CA MET A 1 34.14 -19.58 41.94
C MET A 1 33.53 -19.40 40.56
N GLY A 2 32.23 -19.71 40.40
CA GLY A 2 31.40 -19.55 39.20
C GLY A 2 31.72 -20.49 38.02
N LEU A 3 31.11 -21.67 37.80
CA LEU A 3 29.68 -22.04 37.73
C LEU A 3 28.90 -21.09 36.80
N SER A 4 28.13 -21.48 35.78
CA SER A 4 27.74 -22.77 35.17
C SER A 4 26.61 -22.46 34.18
N GLY A 5 26.53 -23.19 33.06
CA GLY A 5 25.31 -23.32 32.23
C GLY A 5 25.19 -22.28 31.11
N LEU A 6 24.91 -22.61 29.85
CA LEU A 6 24.14 -23.72 29.32
C LEU A 6 24.66 -24.06 27.91
N SER A 7 25.46 -25.10 27.83
CA SER A 7 25.55 -25.95 26.63
C SER A 7 25.16 -27.34 27.10
N PHE A 8 23.88 -27.68 26.97
CA PHE A 8 23.35 -29.04 27.01
C PHE A 8 21.85 -28.94 26.77
N MET A 9 21.38 -29.45 25.63
CA MET A 9 20.14 -30.24 25.50
C MET A 9 20.03 -30.65 24.02
N PHE A 10 21.01 -31.45 23.61
CA PHE A 10 20.81 -32.44 22.57
C PHE A 10 20.15 -33.63 23.26
N GLU A 11 18.97 -34.00 22.77
CA GLU A 11 18.48 -35.38 22.74
C GLU A 11 18.34 -36.10 24.09
N GLN A 12 17.15 -36.07 24.68
CA GLN A 12 16.53 -37.30 25.15
C GLN A 12 15.02 -37.14 25.38
N LEU A 13 14.36 -38.27 25.15
CA LEU A 13 13.02 -38.66 25.57
C LEU A 13 11.85 -38.24 24.67
N GLN A 14 11.58 -39.18 23.76
CA GLN A 14 10.25 -39.59 23.37
C GLN A 14 9.24 -39.42 24.51
N ILE A 15 8.32 -38.48 24.36
CA ILE A 15 7.05 -38.50 25.05
C ILE A 15 6.01 -38.88 24.01
N GLN A 16 5.62 -40.16 24.09
CA GLN A 16 4.42 -40.73 23.51
C GLN A 16 3.20 -39.93 23.97
N PHE A 17 2.75 -38.97 23.15
CA PHE A 17 1.39 -38.45 23.27
C PHE A 17 0.44 -39.52 22.73
N LYS A 18 0.11 -40.45 23.62
CA LYS A 18 -1.01 -41.38 23.49
C LYS A 18 -2.27 -40.53 23.38
N GLN A 19 -2.84 -40.48 22.18
CA GLN A 19 -4.16 -39.90 21.96
C GLN A 19 -5.16 -40.63 22.89
N PRO A 20 -6.03 -39.92 23.62
CA PRO A 20 -7.12 -40.56 24.34
C PRO A 20 -8.01 -41.29 23.34
N ILE A 21 -8.31 -42.55 23.63
CA ILE A 21 -9.33 -43.31 22.92
C ILE A 21 -10.66 -42.74 23.41
N ASP A 22 -11.31 -41.94 22.56
CA ASP A 22 -12.71 -41.60 22.77
C ASP A 22 -13.54 -42.86 22.50
N ASP A 23 -13.92 -43.55 23.57
CA ASP A 23 -14.92 -44.61 23.59
C ASP A 23 -16.31 -44.03 23.32
N THR A 24 -16.52 -43.54 22.10
CA THR A 24 -17.86 -43.41 21.54
C THR A 24 -18.10 -44.62 20.67
N CYS A 25 -18.69 -45.65 21.29
CA CYS A 25 -19.44 -46.69 20.61
C CYS A 25 -20.53 -46.02 19.76
N LYS A 26 -20.19 -45.64 18.53
CA LYS A 26 -21.20 -45.37 17.51
C LYS A 26 -21.87 -46.70 17.24
N ALA A 27 -23.15 -46.74 17.59
CA ALA A 27 -24.06 -47.81 17.25
C ALA A 27 -23.80 -48.29 15.83
N VAL A 28 -23.52 -49.59 15.70
CA VAL A 28 -23.62 -50.30 14.43
C VAL A 28 -25.07 -50.15 13.99
N THR A 29 -25.31 -49.26 13.02
CA THR A 29 -26.56 -49.27 12.29
C THR A 29 -26.69 -50.64 11.62
N PRO A 30 -27.89 -51.24 11.56
CA PRO A 30 -28.10 -52.45 10.78
C PRO A 30 -27.51 -52.28 9.38
N PHE A 31 -26.84 -53.31 8.88
CA PHE A 31 -26.34 -53.38 7.51
C PHE A 31 -27.54 -53.35 6.56
N GLU A 32 -27.98 -52.14 6.25
CA GLU A 32 -28.87 -51.87 5.14
C GLU A 32 -28.06 -52.22 3.89
N SER A 33 -28.53 -53.24 3.17
CA SER A 33 -27.93 -53.66 1.92
C SER A 33 -28.30 -52.63 0.88
N ASP A 34 -27.59 -51.50 0.89
CA ASP A 34 -27.53 -50.64 -0.27
C ASP A 34 -27.09 -51.52 -1.45
N PRO A 35 -27.85 -51.59 -2.56
CA PRO A 35 -27.37 -52.22 -3.78
C PRO A 35 -26.26 -51.32 -4.34
N ASN A 36 -25.06 -51.47 -3.78
CA ASN A 36 -23.85 -50.76 -4.16
C ASN A 36 -23.55 -51.09 -5.63
N PRO A 37 -23.70 -50.13 -6.56
CA PRO A 37 -23.21 -50.32 -7.91
C PRO A 37 -21.68 -50.32 -7.78
N GLN A 38 -21.05 -51.49 -7.83
CA GLN A 38 -19.60 -51.63 -7.74
C GLN A 38 -18.94 -50.58 -8.65
N PRO A 39 -18.26 -49.56 -8.09
CA PRO A 39 -17.57 -48.60 -8.93
C PRO A 39 -16.52 -49.39 -9.69
N ASN A 40 -16.55 -49.30 -11.02
CA ASN A 40 -15.57 -49.94 -11.87
C ASN A 40 -14.21 -49.26 -11.63
N TYR A 41 -13.47 -49.73 -10.62
CA TYR A 41 -12.15 -49.23 -10.20
C TYR A 41 -11.19 -48.95 -11.38
N ARG A 42 -11.31 -49.69 -12.48
CA ARG A 42 -10.57 -49.48 -13.73
C ARG A 42 -10.89 -48.14 -14.42
N SER A 43 -12.15 -47.70 -14.43
CA SER A 43 -12.56 -46.40 -14.97
C SER A 43 -12.18 -45.26 -14.03
N GLU A 44 -12.32 -45.44 -12.71
CA GLU A 44 -11.88 -44.44 -11.74
C GLU A 44 -10.37 -44.19 -11.83
N ARG A 45 -9.56 -45.24 -12.02
CA ARG A 45 -8.11 -45.10 -12.25
C ARG A 45 -7.81 -44.37 -13.57
N ARG A 46 -8.64 -44.57 -14.61
CA ARG A 46 -8.52 -43.83 -15.89
C ARG A 46 -8.90 -42.37 -15.70
N GLU A 47 -9.97 -42.06 -14.98
CA GLU A 47 -10.41 -40.69 -14.70
C GLU A 47 -9.43 -39.97 -13.76
N ARG A 48 -8.87 -40.63 -12.75
CA ARG A 48 -7.76 -40.08 -11.94
C ARG A 48 -6.52 -39.79 -12.78
N ARG A 49 -6.17 -40.68 -13.73
CA ARG A 49 -5.03 -40.46 -14.66
C ARG A 49 -5.29 -39.31 -15.63
N LYS A 50 -6.51 -39.21 -16.18
CA LYS A 50 -6.93 -38.09 -17.03
C LYS A 50 -6.95 -36.79 -16.24
N GLY A 51 -7.54 -36.78 -15.04
CA GLY A 51 -7.54 -35.65 -14.13
C GLY A 51 -6.13 -35.21 -13.75
N ALA A 52 -5.23 -36.16 -13.45
CA ALA A 52 -3.82 -35.85 -13.16
C ALA A 52 -3.05 -35.36 -14.40
N ALA A 53 -3.37 -35.83 -15.61
CA ALA A 53 -2.78 -35.31 -16.85
C ALA A 53 -3.29 -33.89 -17.17
N ALA A 54 -4.60 -33.66 -17.02
CA ALA A 54 -5.22 -32.35 -17.19
C ALA A 54 -4.69 -31.34 -16.17
N ALA A 55 -4.57 -31.73 -14.89
CA ALA A 55 -3.99 -30.89 -13.84
C ALA A 55 -2.53 -30.52 -14.14
N ARG A 56 -1.71 -31.47 -14.63
CA ARG A 56 -0.33 -31.18 -15.05
C ARG A 56 -0.27 -30.23 -16.25
N SER A 57 -1.14 -30.41 -17.24
CA SER A 57 -1.26 -29.50 -18.38
C SER A 57 -1.67 -28.09 -17.93
N MET A 58 -2.67 -27.98 -17.05
CA MET A 58 -3.14 -26.71 -16.51
C MET A 58 -2.06 -26.01 -15.67
N ALA A 59 -1.30 -26.75 -14.87
CA ALA A 59 -0.18 -26.21 -14.10
C ALA A 59 0.92 -25.65 -15.03
N SER A 60 1.23 -26.33 -16.14
CA SER A 60 2.17 -25.84 -17.15
C SER A 60 1.68 -24.53 -17.79
N THR A 61 0.41 -24.48 -18.21
CA THR A 61 -0.18 -23.27 -18.79
C THR A 61 -0.23 -22.12 -17.79
N ALA A 62 -0.59 -22.40 -16.53
CA ALA A 62 -0.59 -21.40 -15.46
C ALA A 62 0.81 -20.84 -15.21
N GLY A 63 1.85 -21.69 -15.20
CA GLY A 63 3.24 -21.27 -15.07
C GLY A 63 3.70 -20.35 -16.21
N TYR A 64 3.35 -20.71 -17.46
CA TYR A 64 3.62 -19.87 -18.64
C TYR A 64 2.97 -18.49 -18.52
N LEU A 65 1.67 -18.45 -18.18
CA LEU A 65 0.92 -17.21 -18.05
C LEU A 65 1.46 -16.33 -16.91
N ALA A 66 1.81 -16.93 -15.78
CA ALA A 66 2.41 -16.23 -14.65
C ALA A 66 3.77 -15.60 -15.03
N ARG A 67 4.65 -16.37 -15.70
CA ARG A 67 5.95 -15.85 -16.18
C ARG A 67 5.74 -14.72 -17.18
N ARG A 68 4.80 -14.86 -18.11
CA ARG A 68 4.48 -13.82 -19.11
C ARG A 68 3.91 -12.56 -18.45
N ALA A 69 3.09 -12.70 -17.40
CA ALA A 69 2.56 -11.57 -16.63
C ALA A 69 3.69 -10.83 -15.89
N ALA A 70 4.59 -11.56 -15.23
CA ALA A 70 5.75 -10.99 -14.54
C ALA A 70 6.70 -10.26 -15.50
N GLN A 71 7.00 -10.84 -16.67
CA GLN A 71 7.79 -10.20 -17.72
C GLN A 71 7.15 -8.89 -18.20
N LYS A 72 5.84 -8.90 -18.47
CA LYS A 72 5.10 -7.69 -18.86
C LYS A 72 5.18 -6.60 -17.80
N GLU A 73 5.09 -6.97 -16.53
CA GLU A 73 5.23 -6.02 -15.42
C GLU A 73 6.65 -5.45 -15.33
N ARG A 74 7.69 -6.31 -15.41
CA ARG A 74 9.10 -5.88 -15.43
C ARG A 74 9.35 -4.87 -16.56
N VAL A 75 8.92 -5.16 -17.78
CA VAL A 75 9.06 -4.25 -18.93
C VAL A 75 8.33 -2.93 -18.70
N ARG A 76 7.10 -2.95 -18.16
CA ARG A 76 6.33 -1.73 -17.85
C ARG A 76 7.01 -0.87 -16.79
N LEU A 77 7.60 -1.50 -15.77
CA LEU A 77 8.35 -0.82 -14.73
C LEU A 77 9.64 -0.23 -15.29
N LEU A 78 10.40 -1.00 -16.08
CA LEU A 78 11.61 -0.56 -16.73
C LEU A 78 11.36 0.65 -17.64
N TYR A 79 10.34 0.60 -18.50
CA TYR A 79 9.97 1.72 -19.37
C TYR A 79 9.61 2.98 -18.57
N ARG A 80 8.81 2.85 -17.50
CA ARG A 80 8.47 3.99 -16.63
C ARG A 80 9.69 4.60 -15.95
N ARG A 81 10.61 3.76 -15.48
CA ARG A 81 11.85 4.19 -14.83
C ARG A 81 12.78 4.88 -15.82
N ALA A 82 12.99 4.27 -16.99
CA ALA A 82 13.85 4.81 -18.03
C ALA A 82 13.33 6.17 -18.54
N LEU A 83 12.03 6.32 -18.78
CA LEU A 83 11.44 7.62 -19.15
C LEU A 83 11.59 8.69 -18.05
N LYS A 84 11.50 8.29 -16.78
CA LYS A 84 11.71 9.23 -15.68
C LYS A 84 13.16 9.70 -15.65
N ASP A 85 14.11 8.81 -15.91
CA ASP A 85 15.53 9.17 -15.92
C ASP A 85 15.94 9.96 -17.15
N THR A 86 15.38 9.69 -18.34
CA THR A 86 15.58 10.58 -19.50
C THR A 86 15.08 11.99 -19.19
N LEU A 87 13.95 12.12 -18.47
CA LEU A 87 13.46 13.42 -18.00
C LEU A 87 14.38 14.06 -16.95
N ASN A 88 15.02 13.27 -16.08
CA ASN A 88 15.96 13.78 -15.07
C ASN A 88 17.24 14.33 -15.73
N TRP A 89 17.73 13.69 -16.80
CA TRP A 89 18.88 14.18 -17.57
C TRP A 89 18.53 15.38 -18.46
N ALA A 90 17.32 15.41 -19.02
CA ALA A 90 16.90 16.47 -19.92
C ALA A 90 16.51 17.75 -19.15
N VAL A 91 17.35 18.79 -19.26
CA VAL A 91 17.05 20.13 -18.71
C VAL A 91 15.82 20.74 -19.40
N HIS A 92 15.69 20.56 -20.72
CA HIS A 92 14.62 21.15 -21.54
C HIS A 92 13.70 20.10 -22.15
N ARG A 93 12.41 20.46 -22.31
CA ARG A 93 11.35 19.54 -22.77
C ARG A 93 11.48 19.11 -24.23
N HIS A 94 12.04 19.95 -25.10
CA HIS A 94 12.17 19.61 -26.53
C HIS A 94 13.17 18.47 -26.77
N LEU A 95 14.29 18.45 -26.03
CA LEU A 95 15.26 17.35 -26.06
C LEU A 95 14.63 16.06 -25.52
N PHE A 96 13.88 16.16 -24.42
CA PHE A 96 13.17 15.03 -23.84
C PHE A 96 12.23 14.33 -24.83
N TYR A 97 11.51 15.07 -25.68
CA TYR A 97 10.58 14.44 -26.63
C TYR A 97 11.29 13.60 -27.70
N GLN A 98 12.46 14.05 -28.17
CA GLN A 98 13.26 13.29 -29.13
C GLN A 98 13.77 12.00 -28.46
N ASP A 99 14.43 12.14 -27.29
CA ASP A 99 14.97 10.99 -26.55
C ASP A 99 13.88 9.99 -26.13
N ALA A 100 12.70 10.48 -25.74
CA ALA A 100 11.57 9.62 -25.36
C ALA A 100 10.98 8.87 -26.56
N SER A 101 10.96 9.48 -27.75
CA SER A 101 10.55 8.82 -28.99
C SER A 101 11.53 7.70 -29.34
N ASP A 102 12.83 8.00 -29.36
CA ASP A 102 13.88 7.03 -29.65
C ASP A 102 13.86 5.86 -28.66
N LEU A 103 13.60 6.15 -27.39
CA LEU A 103 13.43 5.13 -26.36
C LEU A 103 12.21 4.26 -26.67
N ARG A 104 11.07 4.85 -27.05
CA ARG A 104 9.87 4.09 -27.39
C ARG A 104 10.10 3.19 -28.61
N ASP A 105 10.79 3.68 -29.63
CA ASP A 105 11.09 2.91 -30.84
C ASP A 105 11.94 1.68 -30.54
N LYS A 106 12.92 1.80 -29.62
CA LYS A 106 13.71 0.64 -29.13
C LYS A 106 12.85 -0.43 -28.46
N PHE A 107 11.82 -0.04 -27.70
CA PHE A 107 10.89 -1.00 -27.09
C PHE A 107 9.90 -1.60 -28.11
N GLU A 108 9.40 -0.81 -29.06
CA GLU A 108 8.49 -1.32 -30.09
C GLU A 108 9.20 -2.28 -31.06
N ALA A 109 10.48 -2.05 -31.37
CA ALA A 109 11.29 -2.96 -32.18
C ALA A 109 11.35 -4.39 -31.59
N ASN A 110 11.27 -4.52 -30.27
CA ASN A 110 11.35 -5.80 -29.55
C ASN A 110 10.00 -6.32 -29.06
N ARG A 111 8.88 -5.72 -29.49
CA ARG A 111 7.53 -6.04 -28.98
C ARG A 111 7.04 -7.45 -29.36
N HIS A 112 7.45 -7.94 -30.52
CA HIS A 112 6.93 -9.17 -31.13
C HIS A 112 7.79 -10.41 -30.84
N VAL A 113 8.63 -10.38 -29.80
CA VAL A 113 9.41 -11.55 -29.40
C VAL A 113 8.54 -12.51 -28.57
N ASP A 114 8.47 -13.77 -29.02
CA ASP A 114 7.66 -14.82 -28.39
C ASP A 114 8.47 -15.76 -27.48
N ASN A 115 9.77 -15.93 -27.75
CA ASN A 115 10.64 -16.83 -26.99
C ASN A 115 10.92 -16.30 -25.57
N LEU A 116 10.40 -16.98 -24.55
CA LEU A 116 10.46 -16.53 -23.15
C LEU A 116 11.88 -16.29 -22.63
N ASP A 117 12.82 -17.19 -22.93
CA ASP A 117 14.20 -17.08 -22.43
C ASP A 117 14.96 -15.95 -23.12
N VAL A 118 14.62 -15.65 -24.38
CA VAL A 118 15.17 -14.50 -25.11
C VAL A 118 14.65 -13.21 -24.51
N ILE A 119 13.35 -13.16 -24.17
CA ILE A 119 12.76 -12.00 -23.49
C ILE A 119 13.45 -11.73 -22.15
N ASP A 120 13.73 -12.75 -21.35
CA ASP A 120 14.41 -12.55 -20.07
C ASP A 120 15.82 -11.99 -20.26
N ARG A 121 16.59 -12.51 -21.23
CA ARG A 121 17.91 -11.95 -21.56
C ARG A 121 17.84 -10.49 -22.00
N LEU A 122 16.88 -10.15 -22.87
CA LEU A 122 16.68 -8.77 -23.32
C LEU A 122 16.30 -7.83 -22.18
N ILE A 123 15.47 -8.30 -21.23
CA ILE A 123 15.12 -7.52 -20.04
C ILE A 123 16.35 -7.31 -19.16
N ASP A 124 17.15 -8.35 -18.93
CA ASP A 124 18.35 -8.26 -18.09
C ASP A 124 19.42 -7.35 -18.73
N ASP A 125 19.63 -7.43 -20.05
CA ASP A 125 20.52 -6.54 -20.80
C ASP A 125 20.03 -5.08 -20.72
N ALA A 126 18.73 -4.85 -20.88
CA ALA A 126 18.14 -3.52 -20.79
C ALA A 126 18.21 -2.96 -19.36
N GLU A 127 18.02 -3.78 -18.34
CA GLU A 127 18.20 -3.40 -16.94
C GLU A 127 19.68 -3.07 -16.64
N ALA A 128 20.63 -3.81 -17.22
CA ALA A 128 22.06 -3.52 -17.09
C ALA A 128 22.45 -2.19 -17.74
N GLN A 129 21.95 -1.91 -18.95
CA GLN A 129 22.13 -0.62 -19.61
C GLN A 129 21.51 0.51 -18.77
N TYR A 130 20.27 0.32 -18.32
CA TYR A 130 19.57 1.31 -17.50
C TYR A 130 20.35 1.66 -16.23
N ARG A 131 20.97 0.68 -15.55
CA ARG A 131 21.81 0.93 -14.36
C ARG A 131 22.98 1.88 -14.62
N ASN A 132 23.56 1.85 -15.82
CA ASN A 132 24.66 2.74 -16.19
C ASN A 132 24.19 4.18 -16.47
N PHE A 133 22.94 4.36 -16.90
CA PHE A 133 22.36 5.65 -17.25
C PHE A 133 21.50 6.26 -16.12
N GLN A 134 21.54 5.68 -14.91
CA GLN A 134 20.83 6.25 -13.76
C GLN A 134 21.41 7.62 -13.38
N HIS A 135 20.53 8.60 -13.20
CA HIS A 135 20.94 9.91 -12.73
C HIS A 135 21.37 9.82 -11.26
N PRO A 136 22.53 10.39 -10.85
CA PRO A 136 23.03 10.26 -9.48
C PRO A 136 22.15 10.95 -8.43
N ASP A 137 21.44 12.03 -8.81
CA ASP A 137 20.51 12.75 -7.95
C ASP A 137 19.16 12.98 -8.68
N PRO A 138 18.26 11.99 -8.71
CA PRO A 138 17.03 12.08 -9.48
C PRO A 138 16.03 13.06 -8.84
N TYR A 139 15.16 13.68 -9.66
CA TYR A 139 14.14 14.59 -9.12
C TYR A 139 13.13 13.86 -8.23
N ILE A 140 13.00 14.35 -6.99
CA ILE A 140 12.04 13.91 -5.99
C ILE A 140 11.08 15.07 -5.70
N VAL A 141 9.78 14.80 -5.76
CA VAL A 141 8.78 15.83 -5.44
C VAL A 141 8.93 16.30 -3.99
N PRO A 142 8.77 17.60 -3.69
CA PRO A 142 9.15 18.15 -2.39
C PRO A 142 8.56 17.44 -1.17
N TRP A 143 7.32 16.96 -1.25
CA TRP A 143 6.61 16.32 -0.12
C TRP A 143 6.76 14.80 -0.05
N ALA A 144 7.36 14.15 -1.05
CA ALA A 144 7.63 12.72 -1.03
C ALA A 144 8.81 12.40 -0.10
N PRO A 145 8.93 11.15 0.38
CA PRO A 145 10.14 10.73 1.10
C PRO A 145 11.41 11.04 0.29
N GLY A 146 12.41 11.64 0.93
CA GLY A 146 13.62 12.13 0.29
C GLY A 146 13.52 13.52 -0.36
N GLY A 147 12.33 14.13 -0.38
CA GLY A 147 12.11 15.49 -0.87
C GLY A 147 12.41 16.57 0.17
N THR A 148 12.64 17.81 -0.29
CA THR A 148 13.07 18.93 0.57
C THR A 148 12.02 19.35 1.62
N LYS A 149 10.72 19.09 1.36
CA LYS A 149 9.58 19.40 2.24
C LYS A 149 9.06 18.17 3.00
N PHE A 150 9.69 17.01 2.85
CA PHE A 150 9.31 15.81 3.57
C PHE A 150 9.39 16.06 5.08
N THR A 151 8.34 15.66 5.81
CA THR A 151 8.26 15.77 7.28
C THR A 151 8.44 17.18 7.88
N ARG A 152 8.32 18.26 7.08
CA ARG A 152 8.35 19.63 7.63
C ARG A 152 7.18 19.95 8.57
N ASN A 153 6.03 19.30 8.37
CA ASN A 153 4.83 19.49 9.19
C ASN A 153 4.12 18.14 9.39
N PRO A 154 4.65 17.24 10.25
CA PRO A 154 3.97 15.99 10.55
C PRO A 154 2.67 16.28 11.32
N PRO A 155 1.60 15.51 11.07
CA PRO A 155 0.42 15.63 11.92
C PRO A 155 0.82 15.35 13.37
N PRO A 156 0.29 16.11 14.36
CA PRO A 156 0.64 15.90 15.76
C PRO A 156 0.30 14.47 16.17
N PRO A 157 1.06 13.86 17.10
CA PRO A 157 0.81 12.50 17.53
C PRO A 157 -0.59 12.40 18.13
N GLN A 158 -1.22 11.24 17.93
CA GLN A 158 -2.55 10.95 18.47
C GLN A 158 -2.51 11.15 20.00
N GLY A 159 -3.32 12.08 20.51
CA GLY A 159 -3.35 12.46 21.93
C GLY A 159 -2.78 13.85 22.25
N ALA A 160 -1.89 14.41 21.43
CA ALA A 160 -1.32 15.76 21.71
C ALA A 160 -2.38 16.87 21.68
N ARG A 161 -3.41 16.74 20.84
CA ARG A 161 -4.51 17.70 20.74
C ARG A 161 -5.40 17.72 21.99
N GLN A 162 -5.43 16.63 22.76
CA GLN A 162 -6.20 16.53 24.00
C GLN A 162 -5.46 17.22 25.16
N ALA A 163 -4.14 17.10 25.23
CA ALA A 163 -3.34 17.77 26.26
C ALA A 163 -3.41 19.30 26.17
N VAL A 164 -3.43 19.87 24.96
CA VAL A 164 -3.49 21.34 24.76
C VAL A 164 -4.89 21.90 25.06
N SER A 165 -5.95 21.12 24.79
CA SER A 165 -7.33 21.47 25.16
C SER A 165 -7.51 21.53 26.68
N VAL A 166 -7.07 20.50 27.41
CA VAL A 166 -7.26 20.41 28.88
C VAL A 166 -6.51 21.52 29.64
N LEU A 167 -5.39 22.01 29.10
CA LEU A 167 -4.65 23.14 29.67
C LEU A 167 -5.31 24.51 29.35
N ALA A 168 -5.95 24.67 28.19
CA ALA A 168 -6.61 25.93 27.83
C ALA A 168 -7.86 26.22 28.71
N HIS A 169 -8.64 25.19 29.06
CA HIS A 169 -9.85 25.36 29.90
C HIS A 169 -9.55 25.52 31.40
N THR A 170 -8.36 25.09 31.85
CA THR A 170 -7.96 25.20 33.26
C THR A 170 -7.26 26.53 33.56
N VAL A 171 -6.57 27.14 32.60
CA VAL A 171 -5.95 28.46 32.76
C VAL A 171 -6.99 29.60 32.75
N ILE A 172 -8.04 29.52 31.92
CA ILE A 172 -9.09 30.56 31.87
C ILE A 172 -9.98 30.57 33.14
N ARG A 173 -9.97 29.51 33.95
CA ARG A 173 -10.84 29.39 35.13
C ARG A 173 -10.24 29.88 36.44
N GLN A 174 -8.94 30.16 36.51
CA GLN A 174 -8.29 30.60 37.76
C GLN A 174 -8.20 32.12 37.94
N GLU A 175 -8.57 32.91 36.93
CA GLU A 175 -8.52 34.38 37.02
C GLU A 175 -9.91 35.03 37.19
N GLN A 176 -10.76 34.42 38.01
CA GLN A 176 -11.94 35.10 38.57
C GLN A 176 -11.66 35.44 40.04
N VAL A 177 -10.71 36.36 40.23
CA VAL A 177 -10.61 37.11 41.49
C VAL A 177 -11.86 38.00 41.54
N PRO A 178 -12.75 37.87 42.54
CA PRO A 178 -14.03 38.57 42.54
C PRO A 178 -13.80 40.09 42.55
N ALA A 179 -14.33 40.76 41.53
CA ALA A 179 -14.30 42.20 41.28
C ALA A 179 -15.09 43.03 42.31
N LYS A 180 -14.80 42.87 43.61
CA LYS A 180 -15.47 43.60 44.70
C LYS A 180 -14.53 44.24 45.72
N ALA A 181 -13.24 44.39 45.40
CA ALA A 181 -12.24 44.98 46.30
C ALA A 181 -11.34 46.07 45.70
N ALA A 182 -11.76 46.78 44.64
CA ALA A 182 -10.95 47.88 44.06
C ALA A 182 -11.73 49.15 43.71
N CYS A 183 -12.84 49.45 44.41
CA CYS A 183 -13.64 50.66 44.21
C CYS A 183 -13.12 51.91 44.96
N ALA A 184 -11.94 51.88 45.60
CA ALA A 184 -11.56 52.94 46.55
C ALA A 184 -10.27 53.72 46.25
N THR A 185 -9.58 53.53 45.11
CA THR A 185 -8.29 54.24 44.91
C THR A 185 -7.92 54.53 43.45
N MET A 186 -8.84 55.03 42.63
CA MET A 186 -8.49 55.74 41.38
C MET A 186 -9.38 56.98 41.20
N LYS A 187 -9.33 57.88 42.19
CA LYS A 187 -9.90 59.25 42.12
C LYS A 187 -8.80 60.33 42.01
N TYR A 188 -7.61 59.96 41.59
CA TYR A 188 -6.55 60.92 41.24
C TYR A 188 -6.00 60.55 39.88
N LEU A 189 -5.80 61.57 39.04
CA LEU A 189 -5.43 61.55 37.62
C LEU A 189 -6.64 61.47 36.68
N GLY A 190 -7.25 62.64 36.44
CA GLY A 190 -8.22 62.87 35.38
C GLY A 190 -7.59 62.63 34.01
N LEU A 191 -7.80 61.42 33.48
CA LEU A 191 -7.57 61.09 32.08
C LEU A 191 -8.91 60.80 31.43
N GLN A 192 -9.24 61.66 30.48
CA GLN A 192 -10.46 61.66 29.70
C GLN A 192 -10.46 60.43 28.77
N GLN A 193 -11.57 59.70 28.80
CA GLN A 193 -11.80 58.49 28.03
C GLN A 193 -11.63 58.75 26.52
N LEU A 194 -10.69 58.08 25.88
CA LEU A 194 -10.71 57.83 24.45
C LEU A 194 -11.22 56.41 24.23
N SER A 195 -12.48 56.32 23.83
CA SER A 195 -13.17 55.10 23.42
C SER A 195 -12.49 54.48 22.20
N PRO A 196 -12.14 53.19 22.21
CA PRO A 196 -11.82 52.47 20.99
C PRO A 196 -13.12 52.25 20.18
N VAL A 197 -13.08 52.64 18.91
CA VAL A 197 -14.12 52.38 17.92
C VAL A 197 -14.27 50.86 17.74
N LEU A 198 -15.45 50.34 18.09
CA LEU A 198 -15.95 49.05 17.63
C LEU A 198 -17.02 49.33 16.57
N ASP A 199 -16.94 48.63 15.45
CA ASP A 199 -18.13 48.02 14.88
C ASP A 199 -17.76 46.68 14.24
N ASP A 200 -18.43 45.67 14.76
CA ASP A 200 -18.25 44.25 14.50
C ASP A 200 -19.15 43.75 13.34
N SER A 201 -18.84 42.53 12.88
CA SER A 201 -19.80 41.50 12.46
C SER A 201 -20.36 41.48 11.04
N LYS A 202 -19.84 40.53 10.24
CA LYS A 202 -20.63 39.44 9.62
C LYS A 202 -19.66 38.32 9.21
N SER A 203 -19.66 37.20 9.94
CA SER A 203 -20.43 35.96 9.64
C SER A 203 -19.88 35.23 8.42
N SER A 204 -19.70 33.93 8.35
CA SER A 204 -19.84 32.79 9.24
C SER A 204 -19.34 31.62 8.37
N GLN A 205 -18.75 30.61 9.01
CA GLN A 205 -18.95 29.19 8.71
C GLN A 205 -19.06 28.76 7.23
N GLN A 206 -18.11 27.95 6.76
CA GLN A 206 -18.39 26.58 6.32
C GLN A 206 -17.12 25.89 5.82
N ALA A 207 -16.57 25.03 6.68
CA ALA A 207 -16.06 23.77 6.18
C ALA A 207 -17.28 22.95 5.72
N GLU A 208 -17.29 22.50 4.46
CA GLU A 208 -17.79 21.20 4.01
C GLU A 208 -17.18 20.88 2.64
N SER A 209 -16.40 19.81 2.57
CA SER A 209 -16.40 18.94 1.37
C SER A 209 -17.68 18.13 1.41
N PRO A 210 -18.39 17.76 0.31
CA PRO A 210 -17.80 17.02 -0.82
C PRO A 210 -18.54 17.13 -2.17
N LEU A 211 -17.83 17.33 -3.30
CA LEU A 211 -18.36 16.97 -4.64
C LEU A 211 -17.20 16.32 -5.42
N ARG A 212 -17.15 14.98 -5.53
CA ARG A 212 -17.94 14.14 -6.46
C ARG A 212 -17.79 14.65 -7.91
N TYR A 213 -16.67 14.31 -8.55
CA TYR A 213 -16.53 14.47 -9.99
C TYR A 213 -17.48 13.49 -10.70
N PRO A 214 -18.40 13.96 -11.57
CA PRO A 214 -19.23 13.05 -12.33
C PRO A 214 -18.46 12.56 -13.55
N LEU A 215 -18.27 11.25 -13.63
CA LEU A 215 -18.09 10.52 -14.88
C LEU A 215 -19.31 10.77 -15.75
N HIS A 216 -19.21 11.61 -16.78
CA HIS A 216 -20.17 11.60 -17.88
C HIS A 216 -19.63 10.68 -18.97
N SER A 217 -20.13 9.45 -18.88
CA SER A 217 -20.29 8.52 -19.98
C SER A 217 -21.14 9.19 -21.06
N SER A 218 -20.57 9.48 -22.23
CA SER A 218 -21.34 9.67 -23.45
C SER A 218 -21.20 8.39 -24.27
N ALA A 219 -22.15 7.48 -24.03
CA ALA A 219 -22.52 6.48 -25.01
C ALA A 219 -23.31 7.22 -26.11
N VAL A 220 -22.66 7.50 -27.24
CA VAL A 220 -23.36 7.79 -28.49
C VAL A 220 -23.52 6.45 -29.20
N ALA A 221 -24.73 5.93 -29.12
CA ALA A 221 -25.21 4.91 -30.05
C ALA A 221 -25.28 5.53 -31.44
N LEU A 222 -24.47 5.02 -32.37
CA LEU A 222 -24.76 5.08 -33.79
C LEU A 222 -24.85 3.66 -34.32
N THR A 223 -26.10 3.22 -34.42
CA THR A 223 -26.57 2.30 -35.45
C THR A 223 -26.39 2.98 -36.82
N LEU A 224 -25.48 2.45 -37.63
CA LEU A 224 -25.60 2.14 -39.06
C LEU A 224 -24.29 1.52 -39.55
#